data_AF-A0A1Y2FXZ6-F1
#
_entry.id   AF-A0A1Y2FXZ6-F1
#
_cell.length_a   1.000
_cell.length_b   1.000
_cell.length_c   1.000
_cell.angle_alpha   90.00
_cell.angle_beta   90.00
_cell.angle_gamma   90.00
#
_symmetry.space_group_name_H-M   'P 1'
#
loop_
_entity.id
_entity.type
_entity.pdbx_description
1 polymer ?
#
loop_
_entity_poly.entity_id
_entity_poly.type
_entity_poly.pdbx_seq_one_letter_code
_entity_poly.pdbx_strand_id
1 'polypeptide(L)'
;MPSLGSLIEAIKVPRETPGTGHEWSNEDLRPSPPEDRKWNKWVYLAFWCAHAAGAGSWTSGSAVISLGLSPLAAWLTLATSHLFITILIVINGRGPARYHVGFPMMARAAYGMWGSYMAIGMRAIVCIIWNGTNAYYGSRLVTVAITAIWPRYKNLPNTLPENASIDSVGLASFFIFMLFFVGLSFVHSRDLKWLYIIKSYFVGASMLGILIWWMVKANGASFNAWTTPKVLTGSAKAWLVLQTFNAGLGSASSLTVNQGDMARYATHPNDQLWTTLIAYPLASALPCLFGVLVASAAYRVTGTAYWNLWDTLDFMLDQYPANRGARFLICIAAIALALAYLGVNLATNCLPFGSDMSAMFPRWFTIRRGQVIVAILSAAIVPWKILNDAAKFITFLSGYGYWLAPIASILATDYYLIRRGDIDVTQLYTSDPNGRYWYTKGWNWRAATTTVVVLIPCLPGFAAQLGNTSVSLTGKRLFYISFVLTYALGVLMYWGLYKLFPETKSHDASLGWEQLANEADARECADAALSHVEEAGSQDSGEEKRAEEEKGDAHAYVAAVGRD
;
A
#
# COMPACT_ATOMS: atom_id res chain seq x y z
N MET A 1 -33.85 26.34 1.08
CA MET A 1 -32.92 25.32 0.54
C MET A 1 -31.65 26.05 0.10
N PRO A 2 -30.46 25.55 0.44
CA PRO A 2 -29.22 26.13 -0.08
C PRO A 2 -29.22 26.10 -1.62
N SER A 3 -28.72 27.14 -2.26
CA SER A 3 -28.56 27.16 -3.72
C SER A 3 -27.54 26.09 -4.13
N LEU A 4 -27.69 25.53 -5.33
CA LEU A 4 -26.73 24.56 -5.86
C LEU A 4 -25.29 25.10 -5.81
N GLY A 5 -25.12 26.41 -6.04
CA GLY A 5 -23.83 27.09 -5.91
C GLY A 5 -23.26 27.08 -4.48
N SER A 6 -24.09 27.34 -3.47
CA SER A 6 -23.64 27.28 -2.06
C SER A 6 -23.29 25.85 -1.63
N LEU A 7 -24.00 24.84 -2.14
CA LEU A 7 -23.70 23.44 -1.89
C LEU A 7 -22.36 23.04 -2.53
N ILE A 8 -22.11 23.52 -3.75
CA ILE A 8 -20.86 23.28 -4.48
C ILE A 8 -19.68 23.93 -3.76
N GLU A 9 -19.82 25.18 -3.29
CA GLU A 9 -18.76 25.83 -2.51
C GLU A 9 -18.47 25.10 -1.19
N ALA A 10 -19.51 24.62 -0.50
CA ALA A 10 -19.34 23.84 0.73
C ALA A 10 -18.60 22.50 0.52
N ILE A 11 -18.68 21.94 -0.69
CA ILE A 11 -17.98 20.70 -1.05
C ILE A 11 -16.52 21.00 -1.46
N LYS A 12 -16.16 22.21 -1.90
CA LYS A 12 -14.77 22.51 -2.28
C LYS A 12 -13.84 22.45 -1.08
N VAL A 13 -12.60 22.02 -1.33
CA VAL A 13 -11.54 22.09 -0.34
C VAL A 13 -11.18 23.58 -0.13
N PRO A 14 -11.05 24.06 1.12
CA PRO A 14 -10.69 25.45 1.40
C PRO A 14 -9.39 25.86 0.70
N ARG A 15 -9.37 27.10 0.21
CA ARG A 15 -8.22 27.68 -0.49
C ARG A 15 -7.52 28.68 0.41
N GLU A 16 -6.20 28.59 0.48
CA GLU A 16 -5.38 29.63 1.11
C GLU A 16 -5.12 30.81 0.16
N THR A 17 -4.95 30.56 -1.15
CA THR A 17 -4.71 31.61 -2.15
C THR A 17 -5.60 31.45 -3.39
N PRO A 18 -6.46 32.44 -3.70
CA PRO A 18 -7.23 32.43 -4.94
C PRO A 18 -6.32 32.70 -6.16
N GLY A 19 -6.09 31.69 -6.98
CA GLY A 19 -5.36 31.80 -8.26
C GLY A 19 -6.25 31.59 -9.48
N THR A 20 -5.81 32.09 -10.65
CA THR A 20 -6.52 31.98 -11.95
C THR A 20 -6.15 30.72 -12.77
N GLY A 21 -5.22 29.88 -12.28
CA GLY A 21 -4.74 28.67 -12.96
C GLY A 21 -5.32 27.35 -12.45
N HIS A 22 -4.87 26.23 -13.03
CA HIS A 22 -5.21 24.89 -12.51
C HIS A 22 -4.64 24.73 -11.10
N GLU A 23 -5.43 24.12 -10.22
CA GLU A 23 -5.07 23.95 -8.82
C GLU A 23 -4.26 22.66 -8.68
N TRP A 24 -3.00 22.79 -8.25
CA TRP A 24 -2.08 21.65 -8.11
C TRP A 24 -1.80 21.28 -6.66
N SER A 25 -2.21 22.11 -5.71
CA SER A 25 -1.94 21.95 -4.29
C SER A 25 -3.25 21.84 -3.52
N ASN A 26 -3.22 21.03 -2.47
CA ASN A 26 -4.16 21.07 -1.37
C ASN A 26 -3.38 20.71 -0.09
N GLU A 27 -4.00 20.85 1.09
CA GLU A 27 -3.37 20.56 2.38
C GLU A 27 -2.74 19.15 2.42
N ASP A 28 -3.45 18.15 1.91
CA ASP A 28 -3.01 16.75 1.93
C ASP A 28 -1.84 16.44 0.98
N LEU A 29 -1.64 17.22 -0.09
CA LEU A 29 -0.58 16.99 -1.07
C LEU A 29 0.74 17.64 -0.69
N ARG A 30 0.70 18.74 0.06
CA ARG A 30 1.89 19.50 0.47
C ARG A 30 2.87 18.62 1.24
N PRO A 31 4.16 18.99 1.30
CA PRO A 31 5.12 18.27 2.12
C PRO A 31 4.60 18.10 3.54
N SER A 32 4.77 16.91 4.12
CA SER A 32 4.37 16.68 5.51
C SER A 32 5.15 17.61 6.44
N PRO A 33 4.46 18.42 7.27
CA PRO A 33 5.14 19.29 8.21
C PRO A 33 5.80 18.46 9.33
N PRO A 34 6.79 19.02 10.05
CA PRO A 34 7.60 18.28 11.02
C PRO A 34 6.78 17.51 12.07
N GLU A 35 5.69 18.10 12.55
CA GLU A 35 4.77 17.51 13.51
C GLU A 35 4.10 16.22 13.01
N ASP A 36 3.93 16.05 11.69
CA ASP A 36 3.33 14.86 11.07
C ASP A 36 4.39 13.79 10.70
N ARG A 37 5.70 14.10 10.80
CA ARG A 37 6.82 13.19 10.50
C ARG A 37 7.11 12.20 11.65
N LYS A 38 6.07 11.47 12.07
CA LYS A 38 6.06 10.63 13.29
C LYS A 38 6.59 9.19 13.08
N TRP A 39 6.91 8.79 11.85
CA TRP A 39 7.30 7.40 11.54
C TRP A 39 8.81 7.20 11.67
N ASN A 40 9.24 6.87 12.87
CA ASN A 40 10.62 6.45 13.11
C ASN A 40 10.84 4.96 12.76
N LYS A 41 12.10 4.50 12.83
CA LYS A 41 12.47 3.10 12.57
C LYS A 41 11.62 2.04 13.29
N TRP A 42 11.15 2.32 14.51
CA TRP A 42 10.34 1.37 15.28
C TRP A 42 8.90 1.30 14.78
N VAL A 43 8.36 2.43 14.31
CA VAL A 43 7.05 2.46 13.65
C VAL A 43 7.08 1.69 12.34
N TYR A 44 8.13 1.85 11.53
CA TYR A 44 8.31 1.04 10.31
C TYR A 44 8.43 -0.45 10.60
N LEU A 45 9.23 -0.84 11.60
CA LEU A 45 9.35 -2.23 12.01
C LEU A 45 7.98 -2.81 12.43
N ALA A 46 7.26 -2.10 13.31
CA ALA A 46 5.93 -2.52 13.74
C ALA A 46 4.94 -2.58 12.58
N PHE A 47 4.98 -1.60 11.66
CA PHE A 47 4.16 -1.58 10.45
C PHE A 47 4.41 -2.81 9.58
N TRP A 48 5.67 -3.16 9.31
CA TRP A 48 5.98 -4.32 8.47
C TRP A 48 5.64 -5.64 9.14
N CYS A 49 5.89 -5.78 10.44
CA CYS A 49 5.40 -6.93 11.21
C CYS A 49 3.87 -7.04 11.15
N ALA A 50 3.15 -5.92 11.31
CA ALA A 50 1.70 -5.86 11.24
C ALA A 50 1.16 -6.10 9.82
N HIS A 51 1.86 -5.62 8.80
CA HIS A 51 1.48 -5.78 7.39
C HIS A 51 1.69 -7.22 6.96
N ALA A 52 2.83 -7.80 7.32
CA ALA A 52 3.23 -9.07 6.79
C ALA A 52 2.60 -10.24 7.55
N ALA A 53 2.31 -10.08 8.85
CA ALA A 53 1.27 -10.84 9.55
C ALA A 53 -0.13 -10.69 8.90
N GLY A 54 -0.26 -9.99 7.78
CA GLY A 54 -1.43 -10.01 6.93
C GLY A 54 -1.69 -11.40 6.34
N ALA A 55 -2.96 -11.77 6.37
CA ALA A 55 -3.47 -12.99 5.75
C ALA A 55 -3.21 -13.10 4.23
N GLY A 56 -2.93 -11.98 3.54
CA GLY A 56 -2.58 -11.99 2.12
C GLY A 56 -1.28 -12.74 1.79
N SER A 57 -0.23 -12.62 2.64
CA SER A 57 1.03 -13.36 2.48
C SER A 57 0.80 -14.86 2.70
N TRP A 58 -0.04 -15.22 3.68
CA TRP A 58 -0.45 -16.61 3.89
C TRP A 58 -1.15 -17.17 2.66
N THR A 59 -2.20 -16.49 2.17
CA THR A 59 -2.97 -16.92 0.99
C THR A 59 -2.10 -17.01 -0.25
N SER A 60 -1.11 -16.12 -0.41
CA SER A 60 -0.13 -16.21 -1.50
C SER A 60 0.72 -17.47 -1.41
N GLY A 61 1.18 -17.83 -0.21
CA GLY A 61 1.92 -19.06 0.06
C GLY A 61 1.10 -20.32 -0.24
N SER A 62 -0.12 -20.38 0.29
CA SER A 62 -1.00 -21.53 0.16
C SER A 62 -1.63 -21.69 -1.23
N ALA A 63 -1.79 -20.62 -2.02
CA ALA A 63 -2.31 -20.69 -3.38
C ALA A 63 -1.29 -21.25 -4.39
N VAL A 64 -0.01 -20.91 -4.25
CA VAL A 64 1.06 -21.38 -5.16
C VAL A 64 1.23 -22.89 -5.11
N ILE A 65 0.91 -23.50 -3.97
CA ILE A 65 0.91 -24.93 -3.79
C ILE A 65 -0.01 -25.65 -4.80
N SER A 66 -1.16 -25.05 -5.12
CA SER A 66 -2.09 -25.59 -6.11
C SER A 66 -1.51 -25.65 -7.53
N LEU A 67 -0.42 -24.92 -7.80
CA LEU A 67 0.28 -24.97 -9.10
C LEU A 67 1.17 -26.22 -9.27
N GLY A 68 1.37 -27.03 -8.22
CA GLY A 68 2.14 -28.27 -8.28
C GLY A 68 3.63 -28.15 -7.97
N LEU A 69 4.08 -27.03 -7.39
CA LEU A 69 5.41 -26.94 -6.79
C LEU A 69 5.45 -27.68 -5.43
N SER A 70 6.61 -28.23 -5.07
CA SER A 70 6.80 -28.73 -3.71
C SER A 70 6.71 -27.58 -2.69
N PRO A 71 6.22 -27.83 -1.46
CA PRO A 71 6.07 -26.81 -0.43
C PRO A 71 7.35 -25.99 -0.19
N LEU A 72 8.50 -26.67 -0.07
CA LEU A 72 9.80 -26.01 0.07
C LEU A 72 10.13 -25.13 -1.13
N ALA A 73 9.96 -25.62 -2.36
CA ALA A 73 10.28 -24.86 -3.56
C ALA A 73 9.35 -23.64 -3.72
N ALA A 74 8.06 -23.79 -3.42
CA ALA A 74 7.09 -22.71 -3.41
C ALA A 74 7.48 -21.62 -2.41
N TRP A 75 7.77 -22.00 -1.17
CA TRP A 75 8.18 -21.07 -0.12
C TRP A 75 9.47 -20.32 -0.46
N LEU A 76 10.52 -21.04 -0.86
CA LEU A 76 11.80 -20.42 -1.24
C LEU A 76 11.62 -19.44 -2.40
N THR A 77 10.86 -19.82 -3.43
CA THR A 77 10.60 -18.95 -4.59
C THR A 77 9.88 -17.66 -4.18
N LEU A 78 8.86 -17.76 -3.32
CA LEU A 78 8.13 -16.61 -2.81
C LEU A 78 9.00 -15.73 -1.91
N ALA A 79 9.76 -16.32 -0.98
CA ALA A 79 10.68 -15.60 -0.12
C ALA A 79 11.72 -14.83 -0.92
N THR A 80 12.30 -15.43 -1.97
CA THR A 80 13.22 -14.73 -2.88
C THR A 80 12.52 -13.62 -3.67
N SER A 81 11.26 -13.81 -4.09
CA SER A 81 10.49 -12.75 -4.76
C SER A 81 10.25 -11.55 -3.83
N HIS A 82 9.90 -11.80 -2.57
CA HIS A 82 9.66 -10.75 -1.59
C HIS A 82 10.96 -10.06 -1.16
N LEU A 83 12.08 -10.78 -1.10
CA LEU A 83 13.38 -10.14 -0.92
C LEU A 83 13.71 -9.19 -2.08
N PHE A 84 13.48 -9.64 -3.32
CA PHE A 84 13.74 -8.82 -4.50
C PHE A 84 12.86 -7.57 -4.57
N ILE A 85 11.54 -7.71 -4.37
CA ILE A 85 10.61 -6.57 -4.42
C ILE A 85 10.91 -5.56 -3.29
N THR A 86 11.40 -6.01 -2.13
CA THR A 86 11.77 -5.14 -1.00
C THR A 86 12.83 -4.12 -1.39
N ILE A 87 13.83 -4.54 -2.18
CA ILE A 87 14.86 -3.64 -2.71
C ILE A 87 14.19 -2.52 -3.51
N LEU A 88 13.20 -2.86 -4.34
CA LEU A 88 12.49 -1.88 -5.17
C LEU A 88 11.58 -0.95 -4.36
N ILE A 89 10.93 -1.47 -3.31
CA ILE A 89 10.13 -0.68 -2.35
C ILE A 89 11.02 0.38 -1.70
N VAL A 90 12.19 -0.02 -1.23
CA VAL A 90 13.14 0.85 -0.54
C VAL A 90 13.69 1.93 -1.46
N ILE A 91 14.05 1.57 -2.70
CA ILE A 91 14.51 2.50 -3.74
C ILE A 91 13.44 3.57 -3.98
N ASN A 92 12.19 3.17 -4.22
CA ASN A 92 11.11 4.11 -4.47
C ASN A 92 10.67 4.90 -3.22
N GLY A 93 10.96 4.39 -2.01
CA GLY A 93 10.66 5.06 -0.75
C GLY A 93 11.61 6.20 -0.39
N ARG A 94 12.83 6.25 -0.95
CA ARG A 94 13.86 7.25 -0.55
C ARG A 94 13.42 8.69 -0.84
N GLY A 95 13.05 9.00 -2.07
CA GLY A 95 12.66 10.36 -2.45
C GLY A 95 11.50 10.90 -1.61
N PRO A 96 10.38 10.18 -1.51
CA PRO A 96 9.28 10.54 -0.62
C PRO A 96 9.69 10.76 0.84
N ALA A 97 10.58 9.92 1.39
CA ALA A 97 11.07 10.09 2.76
C ALA A 97 12.05 11.26 2.91
N ARG A 98 12.78 11.64 1.85
CA ARG A 98 13.74 12.75 1.85
C ARG A 98 13.08 14.12 1.73
N TYR A 99 12.03 14.20 0.93
CA TYR A 99 11.31 15.44 0.62
C TYR A 99 9.96 15.55 1.31
N HIS A 100 9.56 14.54 2.07
CA HIS A 100 8.28 14.46 2.78
C HIS A 100 7.05 14.63 1.86
N VAL A 101 7.14 14.19 0.61
CA VAL A 101 6.06 14.26 -0.39
C VAL A 101 5.56 12.88 -0.79
N GLY A 102 4.26 12.76 -1.10
CA GLY A 102 3.65 11.50 -1.53
C GLY A 102 4.01 11.08 -2.95
N PHE A 103 3.58 9.87 -3.33
CA PHE A 103 3.80 9.32 -4.68
C PHE A 103 3.34 10.25 -5.81
N PRO A 104 2.16 10.91 -5.75
CA PRO A 104 1.71 11.72 -6.87
C PRO A 104 2.66 12.88 -7.18
N MET A 105 3.41 13.36 -6.19
CA MET A 105 4.40 14.43 -6.38
C MET A 105 5.65 13.90 -7.07
N MET A 106 6.11 12.70 -6.71
CA MET A 106 7.17 12.00 -7.45
C MET A 106 6.75 11.72 -8.90
N ALA A 107 5.47 11.38 -9.12
CA ALA A 107 4.93 11.21 -10.46
C ALA A 107 4.92 12.51 -11.26
N ARG A 108 4.64 13.67 -10.65
CA ARG A 108 4.80 14.99 -11.31
C ARG A 108 6.25 15.26 -11.70
N ALA A 109 7.18 14.93 -10.80
CA ALA A 109 8.61 15.08 -11.09
C ALA A 109 9.05 14.25 -12.30
N ALA A 110 8.57 13.01 -12.46
CA ALA A 110 9.01 12.14 -13.55
C ALA A 110 8.18 12.26 -14.84
N TYR A 111 6.85 12.35 -14.74
CA TYR A 111 5.94 12.34 -15.90
C TYR A 111 5.51 13.73 -16.35
N GLY A 112 5.76 14.76 -15.55
CA GLY A 112 5.25 16.12 -15.74
C GLY A 112 3.88 16.34 -15.11
N MET A 113 3.47 17.62 -15.05
CA MET A 113 2.24 18.04 -14.38
C MET A 113 1.00 17.29 -14.89
N TRP A 114 0.75 17.29 -16.20
CA TRP A 114 -0.37 16.55 -16.80
C TRP A 114 -0.05 15.08 -17.02
N GLY A 115 1.19 14.75 -17.39
CA GLY A 115 1.58 13.35 -17.61
C GLY A 115 1.48 12.48 -16.36
N SER A 116 1.61 13.06 -15.17
CA SER A 116 1.46 12.36 -13.89
C SER A 116 0.10 11.67 -13.73
N TYR A 117 -0.96 12.17 -14.36
CA TYR A 117 -2.30 11.57 -14.33
C TYR A 117 -2.31 10.15 -14.89
N MET A 118 -1.41 9.84 -15.83
CA MET A 118 -1.29 8.48 -16.36
C MET A 118 -0.81 7.52 -15.27
N ALA A 119 0.28 7.85 -14.57
CA ALA A 119 0.83 7.03 -13.51
C ALA A 119 -0.13 6.95 -12.30
N ILE A 120 -0.73 8.08 -11.92
CA ILE A 120 -1.68 8.18 -10.81
C ILE A 120 -2.96 7.39 -11.12
N GLY A 121 -3.51 7.51 -12.32
CA GLY A 121 -4.71 6.78 -12.72
C GLY A 121 -4.50 5.26 -12.77
N MET A 122 -3.37 4.81 -13.30
CA MET A 122 -2.99 3.39 -13.30
C MET A 122 -2.89 2.84 -11.87
N ARG A 123 -2.25 3.59 -10.97
CA ARG A 123 -2.15 3.22 -9.56
C ARG A 123 -3.51 3.20 -8.86
N ALA A 124 -4.35 4.21 -9.08
CA ALA A 124 -5.67 4.32 -8.46
C ALA A 124 -6.57 3.12 -8.79
N ILE A 125 -6.53 2.62 -10.04
CA ILE A 125 -7.25 1.41 -10.46
C ILE A 125 -6.77 0.20 -9.64
N VAL A 126 -5.46 0.03 -9.51
CA VAL A 126 -4.89 -1.09 -8.73
C VAL A 126 -5.28 -0.99 -7.25
N CYS A 127 -5.29 0.21 -6.68
CA CYS A 127 -5.76 0.44 -5.30
C CYS A 127 -7.23 0.07 -5.10
N ILE A 128 -8.13 0.42 -6.03
CA ILE A 128 -9.55 0.04 -5.97
C ILE A 128 -9.68 -1.48 -5.91
N ILE A 129 -8.97 -2.19 -6.80
CA ILE A 129 -9.14 -3.64 -6.88
C ILE A 129 -8.52 -4.35 -5.68
N TRP A 130 -7.33 -3.97 -5.23
CA TRP A 130 -6.75 -4.52 -4.01
C TRP A 130 -7.61 -4.26 -2.78
N ASN A 131 -8.21 -3.07 -2.69
CA ASN A 131 -9.09 -2.74 -1.58
C ASN A 131 -10.34 -3.65 -1.58
N GLY A 132 -10.98 -3.85 -2.74
CA GLY A 132 -12.09 -4.79 -2.88
C GLY A 132 -11.71 -6.24 -2.57
N THR A 133 -10.59 -6.71 -3.10
CA THR A 133 -10.08 -8.06 -2.87
C THR A 133 -9.86 -8.34 -1.38
N ASN A 134 -9.13 -7.47 -0.68
CA ASN A 134 -8.87 -7.61 0.74
C ASN A 134 -10.14 -7.48 1.59
N ALA A 135 -11.10 -6.65 1.16
CA ALA A 135 -12.37 -6.54 1.87
C ALA A 135 -13.23 -7.80 1.73
N TYR A 136 -13.22 -8.44 0.55
CA TYR A 136 -13.84 -9.75 0.38
C TYR A 136 -13.19 -10.80 1.29
N TYR A 137 -11.86 -10.87 1.30
CA TYR A 137 -11.13 -11.75 2.20
C TYR A 137 -11.45 -11.53 3.69
N GLY A 138 -11.44 -10.27 4.14
CA GLY A 138 -11.84 -9.90 5.49
C GLY A 138 -13.28 -10.30 5.80
N SER A 139 -14.19 -10.16 4.84
CA SER A 139 -15.60 -10.53 5.01
C SER A 139 -15.83 -12.02 5.19
N ARG A 140 -15.08 -12.89 4.51
CA ARG A 140 -15.17 -14.35 4.70
C ARG A 140 -14.74 -14.76 6.11
N LEU A 141 -13.75 -14.06 6.69
CA LEU A 141 -13.36 -14.27 8.08
C LEU A 141 -14.42 -13.75 9.06
N VAL A 142 -15.14 -12.67 8.72
CA VAL A 142 -16.32 -12.24 9.48
C VAL A 142 -17.41 -13.32 9.44
N THR A 143 -17.63 -13.99 8.30
CA THR A 143 -18.56 -15.13 8.20
C THR A 143 -18.20 -16.24 9.19
N VAL A 144 -16.90 -16.61 9.26
CA VAL A 144 -16.40 -17.61 10.22
C VAL A 144 -16.66 -17.16 11.67
N ALA A 145 -16.33 -15.91 12.00
CA ALA A 145 -16.51 -15.36 13.34
C ALA A 145 -17.99 -15.40 13.79
N ILE A 146 -18.91 -14.94 12.92
CA ILE A 146 -20.35 -14.97 13.20
C ILE A 146 -20.84 -16.40 13.32
N THR A 147 -20.39 -17.32 12.45
CA THR A 147 -20.76 -18.74 12.50
C THR A 147 -20.25 -19.42 13.77
N ALA A 148 -19.09 -19.00 14.30
CA ALA A 148 -18.55 -19.51 15.55
C ALA A 148 -19.42 -19.13 16.77
N ILE A 149 -20.00 -17.93 16.78
CA ILE A 149 -20.93 -17.47 17.82
C ILE A 149 -22.32 -18.09 17.60
N TRP A 150 -22.85 -17.97 16.38
CA TRP A 150 -24.19 -18.41 15.98
C TRP A 150 -24.11 -19.38 14.79
N PRO A 151 -24.04 -20.70 15.03
CA PRO A 151 -23.89 -21.68 13.95
C PRO A 151 -25.05 -21.67 12.94
N ARG A 152 -26.23 -21.17 13.32
CA ARG A 152 -27.38 -20.99 12.41
C ARG A 152 -27.10 -20.02 11.26
N TYR A 153 -26.11 -19.13 11.39
CA TYR A 153 -25.79 -18.13 10.37
C TYR A 153 -25.36 -18.77 9.04
N LYS A 154 -24.57 -19.85 9.07
CA LYS A 154 -24.15 -20.63 7.89
C LYS A 154 -25.31 -21.30 7.16
N ASN A 155 -26.44 -21.51 7.84
CA ASN A 155 -27.61 -22.22 7.31
C ASN A 155 -28.74 -21.29 6.86
N LEU A 156 -28.52 -19.97 6.82
CA LEU A 156 -29.51 -19.05 6.29
C LEU A 156 -29.75 -19.32 4.80
N PRO A 157 -31.01 -19.27 4.34
CA PRO A 157 -31.33 -19.57 2.94
C PRO A 157 -30.68 -18.55 2.00
N ASN A 158 -30.06 -19.04 0.94
CA ASN A 158 -29.54 -18.19 -0.12
C ASN A 158 -30.70 -17.65 -0.96
N THR A 159 -30.78 -16.33 -1.07
CA THR A 159 -31.79 -15.60 -1.85
C THR A 159 -31.20 -14.98 -3.12
N LEU A 160 -29.89 -15.13 -3.34
CA LEU A 160 -29.21 -14.60 -4.52
C LEU A 160 -29.28 -15.59 -5.69
N PRO A 161 -29.28 -15.08 -6.95
CA PRO A 161 -29.17 -15.92 -8.14
C PRO A 161 -27.89 -16.76 -8.15
N GLU A 162 -27.92 -17.94 -8.79
CA GLU A 162 -26.74 -18.82 -8.91
C GLU A 162 -25.53 -18.14 -9.59
N ASN A 163 -25.78 -17.20 -10.50
CA ASN A 163 -24.72 -16.45 -11.18
C ASN A 163 -24.11 -15.31 -10.34
N ALA A 164 -24.60 -15.07 -9.12
CA ALA A 164 -24.12 -14.01 -8.23
C ALA A 164 -22.68 -14.23 -7.77
N SER A 165 -22.18 -15.48 -7.85
CA SER A 165 -20.81 -15.85 -7.47
C SER A 165 -20.50 -15.61 -5.97
N ILE A 166 -21.54 -15.41 -5.16
CA ILE A 166 -21.52 -15.25 -3.71
C ILE A 166 -22.91 -15.64 -3.17
N ASP A 167 -22.97 -16.11 -1.93
CA ASP A 167 -24.21 -16.43 -1.22
C ASP A 167 -24.71 -15.25 -0.36
N SER A 168 -25.99 -15.27 0.04
CA SER A 168 -26.57 -14.22 0.89
C SER A 168 -25.81 -14.01 2.20
N VAL A 169 -25.28 -15.08 2.78
CA VAL A 169 -24.48 -15.05 4.01
C VAL A 169 -23.14 -14.33 3.79
N GLY A 170 -22.42 -14.68 2.74
CA GLY A 170 -21.18 -14.03 2.35
C GLY A 170 -21.39 -12.55 2.02
N LEU A 171 -22.46 -12.21 1.29
CA LEU A 171 -22.78 -10.83 0.96
C LEU A 171 -23.13 -10.01 2.20
N ALA A 172 -23.91 -10.57 3.14
CA ALA A 172 -24.20 -9.92 4.41
C ALA A 172 -22.92 -9.67 5.21
N SER A 173 -22.03 -10.67 5.31
CA SER A 173 -20.73 -10.52 5.98
C SER A 173 -19.84 -9.48 5.31
N PHE A 174 -19.93 -9.34 3.98
CA PHE A 174 -19.24 -8.30 3.21
C PHE A 174 -19.67 -6.89 3.61
N PHE A 175 -20.97 -6.64 3.70
CA PHE A 175 -21.47 -5.34 4.15
C PHE A 175 -21.17 -5.07 5.63
N ILE A 176 -21.19 -6.10 6.49
CA ILE A 176 -20.77 -5.97 7.89
C ILE A 176 -19.30 -5.55 7.95
N PHE A 177 -18.41 -6.25 7.23
CA PHE A 177 -16.99 -5.88 7.16
C PHE A 177 -16.81 -4.45 6.63
N MET A 178 -17.52 -4.10 5.54
CA MET A 178 -17.45 -2.77 4.94
C MET A 178 -17.93 -1.67 5.88
N LEU A 179 -18.93 -1.93 6.73
CA LEU A 179 -19.40 -0.96 7.72
C LEU A 179 -18.28 -0.60 8.71
N PHE A 180 -17.60 -1.60 9.27
CA PHE A 180 -16.45 -1.37 10.15
C PHE A 180 -15.28 -0.72 9.41
N PHE A 181 -15.05 -1.15 8.17
CA PHE A 181 -14.00 -0.60 7.31
C PHE A 181 -14.21 0.89 7.04
N VAL A 182 -15.40 1.29 6.60
CA VAL A 182 -15.76 2.68 6.34
C VAL A 182 -15.69 3.51 7.63
N GLY A 183 -16.17 2.97 8.75
CA GLY A 183 -16.07 3.63 10.06
C GLY A 183 -14.63 3.99 10.43
N LEU A 184 -13.68 3.07 10.22
CA LEU A 184 -12.26 3.32 10.49
C LEU A 184 -11.57 4.15 9.40
N SER A 185 -12.11 4.19 8.18
CA SER A 185 -11.54 4.98 7.07
C SER A 185 -11.60 6.50 7.30
N PHE A 186 -12.45 6.98 8.21
CA PHE A 186 -12.48 8.39 8.62
C PHE A 186 -11.29 8.79 9.50
N VAL A 187 -10.60 7.82 10.11
CA VAL A 187 -9.40 8.06 10.90
C VAL A 187 -8.21 8.11 9.95
N HIS A 188 -7.46 9.21 10.00
CA HIS A 188 -6.29 9.36 9.15
C HIS A 188 -5.22 8.31 9.53
N SER A 189 -4.58 7.70 8.52
CA SER A 189 -3.60 6.63 8.73
C SER A 189 -2.40 7.01 9.62
N ARG A 190 -2.16 8.31 9.82
CA ARG A 190 -1.11 8.86 10.69
C ARG A 190 -1.37 8.56 12.18
N ASP A 191 -2.63 8.42 12.57
CA ASP A 191 -3.04 8.24 13.97
C ASP A 191 -3.27 6.77 14.33
N LEU A 192 -3.16 5.85 13.37
CA LEU A 192 -3.44 4.42 13.53
C LEU A 192 -2.26 3.60 14.08
N LYS A 193 -1.22 4.23 14.63
CA LYS A 193 -0.03 3.55 15.18
C LYS A 193 -0.41 2.40 16.14
N TRP A 194 -1.30 2.66 17.09
CA TRP A 194 -1.72 1.68 18.08
C TRP A 194 -2.54 0.53 17.48
N LEU A 195 -3.33 0.81 16.46
CA LEU A 195 -4.03 -0.23 15.69
C LEU A 195 -3.01 -1.23 15.12
N TYR A 196 -1.93 -0.74 14.49
CA TYR A 196 -0.93 -1.63 13.90
C TYR A 196 -0.16 -2.46 14.95
N ILE A 197 0.22 -1.85 16.07
CA ILE A 197 0.94 -2.53 17.15
C ILE A 197 0.06 -3.63 17.76
N ILE A 198 -1.14 -3.30 18.23
CA ILE A 198 -2.05 -4.26 18.88
C ILE A 198 -2.41 -5.39 17.90
N LYS A 199 -2.70 -5.03 16.65
CA LYS A 199 -2.99 -5.99 15.58
C LYS A 199 -1.84 -6.98 15.38
N SER A 200 -0.59 -6.53 15.33
CA SER A 200 0.55 -7.44 15.08
C SER A 200 0.65 -8.58 16.09
N TYR A 201 0.44 -8.31 17.38
CA TYR A 201 0.49 -9.34 18.41
C TYR A 201 -0.68 -10.32 18.29
N PHE A 202 -1.90 -9.79 18.16
CA PHE A 202 -3.11 -10.61 18.05
C PHE A 202 -3.10 -11.51 16.81
N VAL A 203 -2.67 -10.96 15.68
CA VAL A 203 -2.66 -11.70 14.41
C VAL A 203 -1.54 -12.74 14.41
N GLY A 204 -0.34 -12.38 14.85
CA GLY A 204 0.78 -13.33 14.95
C GLY A 204 0.44 -14.53 15.84
N ALA A 205 -0.17 -14.28 17.01
CA ALA A 205 -0.62 -15.34 17.91
C ALA A 205 -1.71 -16.22 17.27
N SER A 206 -2.66 -15.62 16.54
CA SER A 206 -3.72 -16.35 15.85
C SER A 206 -3.18 -17.25 14.74
N MET A 207 -2.26 -16.74 13.91
CA MET A 207 -1.61 -17.51 12.84
C MET A 207 -0.81 -18.68 13.38
N LEU A 208 -0.05 -18.46 14.47
CA LEU A 208 0.70 -19.52 15.13
C LEU A 208 -0.24 -20.58 15.74
N GLY A 209 -1.34 -20.16 16.36
CA GLY A 209 -2.35 -21.07 16.90
C GLY A 209 -2.98 -21.95 15.81
N ILE A 210 -3.33 -21.37 14.67
CA ILE A 210 -3.87 -22.10 13.51
C ILE A 210 -2.83 -23.11 12.98
N LEU A 211 -1.57 -22.68 12.83
CA LEU A 211 -0.49 -23.55 12.40
C LEU A 211 -0.33 -24.75 13.34
N ILE A 212 -0.19 -24.51 14.65
CA ILE A 212 -0.01 -25.56 15.66
C ILE A 212 -1.17 -26.55 15.59
N TRP A 213 -2.41 -26.06 15.52
CA TRP A 213 -3.59 -26.92 15.45
C TRP A 213 -3.53 -27.85 14.23
N TRP A 214 -3.22 -27.32 13.05
CA TRP A 214 -3.12 -28.11 11.82
C TRP A 214 -1.96 -29.11 11.83
N MET A 215 -0.81 -28.72 12.39
CA MET A 215 0.32 -29.64 12.53
C MET A 215 -0.03 -30.80 13.45
N VAL A 216 -0.74 -30.56 14.56
CA VAL A 216 -1.20 -31.62 15.46
C VAL A 216 -2.27 -32.49 14.78
N LYS A 217 -3.27 -31.89 14.15
CA LYS A 217 -4.38 -32.61 13.49
C LYS A 217 -3.91 -33.52 12.36
N ALA A 218 -2.90 -33.09 11.59
CA ALA A 218 -2.35 -33.84 10.46
C ALA A 218 -1.17 -34.75 10.82
N ASN A 219 -0.73 -34.76 12.09
CA ASN A 219 0.51 -35.40 12.52
C ASN A 219 1.72 -34.95 11.66
N GLY A 220 1.91 -33.62 11.61
CA GLY A 220 2.90 -32.90 10.82
C GLY A 220 2.44 -32.51 9.41
N ALA A 221 3.32 -31.83 8.67
CA ALA A 221 3.16 -31.52 7.26
C ALA A 221 4.30 -32.14 6.42
N SER A 222 4.04 -32.41 5.14
CA SER A 222 5.10 -32.77 4.21
C SER A 222 5.71 -31.50 3.62
N PHE A 223 7.04 -31.37 3.69
CA PHE A 223 7.76 -30.22 3.13
C PHE A 223 8.38 -30.50 1.75
N ASN A 224 8.68 -31.78 1.48
CA ASN A 224 9.40 -32.23 0.29
C ASN A 224 8.53 -33.02 -0.71
N ALA A 225 7.57 -33.80 -0.22
CA ALA A 225 6.68 -34.57 -1.08
C ALA A 225 5.37 -33.80 -1.30
N TRP A 226 5.10 -33.43 -2.55
CA TRP A 226 3.80 -32.95 -2.98
C TRP A 226 3.06 -34.12 -3.63
N THR A 227 1.91 -34.46 -3.07
CA THR A 227 1.04 -35.59 -3.42
C THR A 227 0.09 -35.27 -4.57
N THR A 228 0.49 -34.45 -5.55
CA THR A 228 -0.21 -34.42 -6.85
C THR A 228 0.43 -35.40 -7.82
N PRO A 229 -0.35 -35.99 -8.75
CA PRO A 229 0.15 -36.99 -9.70
C PRO A 229 1.21 -36.49 -10.69
N LYS A 230 1.46 -35.17 -10.77
CA LYS A 230 2.23 -34.53 -11.84
C LYS A 230 3.44 -33.80 -11.28
N VAL A 231 4.49 -34.54 -10.95
CA VAL A 231 5.79 -33.95 -10.62
C VAL A 231 6.38 -33.37 -11.92
N LEU A 232 6.40 -32.04 -12.04
CA LEU A 232 7.00 -31.37 -13.18
C LEU A 232 8.53 -31.48 -13.10
N THR A 233 9.16 -31.86 -14.21
CA THR A 233 10.63 -31.99 -14.33
C THR A 233 11.16 -31.12 -15.49
N GLY A 234 12.48 -30.89 -15.50
CA GLY A 234 13.15 -30.14 -16.57
C GLY A 234 12.65 -28.71 -16.76
N SER A 235 12.46 -28.31 -18.02
CA SER A 235 12.10 -26.93 -18.39
C SER A 235 10.73 -26.50 -17.87
N ALA A 236 9.77 -27.42 -17.76
CA ALA A 236 8.43 -27.12 -17.26
C ALA A 236 8.47 -26.65 -15.79
N LYS A 237 9.31 -27.30 -14.97
CA LYS A 237 9.52 -26.90 -13.57
C LYS A 237 10.17 -25.52 -13.48
N ALA A 238 11.17 -25.24 -14.31
CA ALA A 238 11.84 -23.93 -14.32
C ALA A 238 10.88 -22.79 -14.66
N TRP A 239 10.03 -22.96 -15.68
CA TRP A 239 9.01 -21.96 -16.03
C TRP A 239 7.96 -21.78 -14.94
N LEU A 240 7.58 -22.84 -14.24
CA LEU A 240 6.67 -22.74 -13.11
C LEU A 240 7.30 -21.98 -11.92
N VAL A 241 8.59 -22.20 -11.65
CA VAL A 241 9.33 -21.42 -10.64
C VAL A 241 9.35 -19.93 -11.03
N LEU A 242 9.64 -19.60 -12.29
CA LEU A 242 9.61 -18.21 -12.77
C LEU A 242 8.22 -17.59 -12.67
N GLN A 243 7.17 -18.34 -13.04
CA GLN A 243 5.78 -17.89 -12.91
C GLN A 243 5.41 -17.62 -11.45
N THR A 244 5.79 -18.51 -10.53
CA THR A 244 5.58 -18.32 -9.08
C THR A 244 6.36 -17.12 -8.55
N PHE A 245 7.62 -16.96 -8.97
CA PHE A 245 8.44 -15.81 -8.62
C PHE A 245 7.77 -14.51 -9.06
N ASN A 246 7.30 -14.44 -10.31
CA ASN A 246 6.60 -13.27 -10.84
C ASN A 246 5.26 -13.00 -10.14
N ALA A 247 4.51 -14.04 -9.76
CA ALA A 247 3.29 -13.89 -8.98
C ALA A 247 3.57 -13.29 -7.59
N GLY A 248 4.66 -13.71 -6.94
CA GLY A 248 5.11 -13.13 -5.67
C GLY A 248 5.59 -11.68 -5.78
N LEU A 249 6.24 -11.32 -6.90
CA LEU A 249 6.51 -9.90 -7.22
C LEU A 249 5.20 -9.13 -7.41
N GLY A 250 4.25 -9.72 -8.14
CA GLY A 250 2.93 -9.15 -8.40
C GLY A 250 2.14 -8.87 -7.10
N SER A 251 2.18 -9.79 -6.13
CA SER A 251 1.47 -9.63 -4.85
C SER A 251 1.95 -8.45 -4.01
N ALA A 252 3.22 -8.05 -4.19
CA ALA A 252 3.84 -6.94 -3.45
C ALA A 252 4.10 -5.72 -4.35
N SER A 253 3.77 -5.79 -5.64
CA SER A 253 4.10 -4.76 -6.62
C SER A 253 3.51 -3.40 -6.29
N SER A 254 2.28 -3.36 -5.75
CA SER A 254 1.63 -2.13 -5.33
C SER A 254 2.42 -1.37 -4.27
N LEU A 255 3.10 -2.08 -3.37
CA LEU A 255 3.93 -1.46 -2.34
C LEU A 255 5.11 -0.69 -2.93
N THR A 256 5.63 -1.06 -4.10
CA THR A 256 6.76 -0.35 -4.71
C THR A 256 6.44 1.12 -5.02
N VAL A 257 5.20 1.41 -5.40
CA VAL A 257 4.73 2.78 -5.68
C VAL A 257 3.98 3.38 -4.50
N ASN A 258 3.24 2.57 -3.73
CA ASN A 258 2.46 3.03 -2.58
C ASN A 258 3.33 3.40 -1.39
N GLN A 259 4.56 2.88 -1.32
CA GLN A 259 5.52 3.22 -0.27
C GLN A 259 5.72 4.74 -0.16
N GLY A 260 5.64 5.48 -1.27
CA GLY A 260 5.82 6.93 -1.23
C GLY A 260 4.85 7.67 -0.30
N ASP A 261 3.59 7.24 -0.22
CA ASP A 261 2.59 7.90 0.64
C ASP A 261 2.76 7.57 2.13
N MET A 262 3.48 6.49 2.46
CA MET A 262 3.85 6.17 3.84
C MET A 262 5.20 6.79 4.19
N ALA A 263 6.16 6.69 3.27
CA ALA A 263 7.52 7.20 3.37
C ALA A 263 7.59 8.69 3.70
N ARG A 264 6.65 9.51 3.20
CA ARG A 264 6.57 10.94 3.51
C ARG A 264 6.45 11.27 4.99
N TYR A 265 5.95 10.35 5.83
CA TYR A 265 5.83 10.53 7.28
C TYR A 265 7.08 10.09 8.05
N ALA A 266 8.14 9.64 7.37
CA ALA A 266 9.38 9.24 8.00
C ALA A 266 10.01 10.40 8.79
N THR A 267 10.60 10.11 9.95
CA THR A 267 11.39 11.11 10.69
C THR A 267 12.73 11.34 10.00
N HIS A 268 13.39 10.26 9.56
CA HIS A 268 14.59 10.33 8.73
C HIS A 268 14.49 9.43 7.49
N PRO A 269 15.15 9.78 6.37
CA PRO A 269 15.12 8.97 5.15
C PRO A 269 15.62 7.54 5.35
N ASN A 270 16.55 7.34 6.29
CA ASN A 270 17.13 6.03 6.60
C ASN A 270 16.24 5.17 7.50
N ASP A 271 15.21 5.74 8.14
CA ASP A 271 14.28 4.99 8.99
C ASP A 271 13.49 3.98 8.17
N GLN A 272 13.06 4.34 6.95
CA GLN A 272 12.37 3.42 6.05
C GLN A 272 13.34 2.42 5.39
N LEU A 273 14.60 2.80 5.16
CA LEU A 273 15.59 2.00 4.43
C LEU A 273 15.87 0.65 5.12
N TRP A 274 16.54 0.69 6.28
CA TRP A 274 17.06 -0.53 6.92
C TRP A 274 15.94 -1.38 7.51
N THR A 275 14.90 -0.72 8.02
CA THR A 275 13.76 -1.42 8.61
C THR A 275 12.97 -2.16 7.56
N THR A 276 12.73 -1.57 6.38
CA THR A 276 12.03 -2.25 5.30
C THR A 276 12.85 -3.39 4.72
N LEU A 277 14.16 -3.17 4.48
CA LEU A 277 15.07 -4.21 3.95
C LEU A 277 15.11 -5.47 4.82
N ILE A 278 15.04 -5.32 6.14
CA ILE A 278 15.13 -6.45 7.07
C ILE A 278 13.75 -6.97 7.47
N ALA A 279 12.84 -6.08 7.88
CA ALA A 279 11.59 -6.48 8.48
C ALA A 279 10.61 -7.06 7.47
N TYR A 280 10.47 -6.47 6.28
CA TYR A 280 9.46 -6.94 5.32
C TYR A 280 9.73 -8.37 4.83
N PRO A 281 10.94 -8.74 4.34
CA PRO A 281 11.20 -10.10 3.88
C PRO A 281 10.99 -11.16 4.97
N LEU A 282 11.45 -10.87 6.20
CA LEU A 282 11.27 -11.79 7.32
C LEU A 282 9.79 -11.93 7.69
N ALA A 283 9.11 -10.80 7.79
CA ALA A 283 7.73 -10.77 8.22
C ALA A 283 6.79 -11.31 7.13
N SER A 284 7.16 -11.29 5.84
CA SER A 284 6.35 -11.86 4.75
C SER A 284 6.62 -13.36 4.56
N ALA A 285 7.88 -13.79 4.66
CA ALA A 285 8.27 -15.18 4.45
C ALA A 285 7.66 -16.15 5.49
N LEU A 286 7.49 -15.73 6.74
CA LEU A 286 6.94 -16.56 7.82
C LEU A 286 5.45 -16.91 7.59
N PRO A 287 4.54 -15.94 7.41
CA PRO A 287 3.16 -16.15 6.94
C PRO A 287 3.04 -17.02 5.68
N CYS A 288 3.89 -16.78 4.68
CA CYS A 288 3.92 -17.63 3.48
C CYS A 288 4.25 -19.08 3.85
N LEU A 289 5.25 -19.30 4.71
CA LEU A 289 5.59 -20.63 5.22
C LEU A 289 4.42 -21.27 5.96
N PHE A 290 3.75 -20.52 6.82
CA PHE A 290 2.61 -21.05 7.57
C PHE A 290 1.48 -21.47 6.64
N GLY A 291 1.15 -20.65 5.63
CA GLY A 291 0.15 -21.03 4.63
C GLY A 291 0.54 -22.25 3.82
N VAL A 292 1.82 -22.36 3.46
CA VAL A 292 2.36 -23.53 2.76
C VAL A 292 2.21 -24.80 3.60
N LEU A 293 2.58 -24.73 4.88
CA LEU A 293 2.50 -25.86 5.80
C LEU A 293 1.06 -26.26 6.10
N VAL A 294 0.17 -25.29 6.34
CA VAL A 294 -1.24 -25.57 6.62
C VAL A 294 -1.95 -26.15 5.41
N ALA A 295 -1.69 -25.66 4.20
CA ALA A 295 -2.25 -26.26 2.99
C ALA A 295 -1.76 -27.70 2.77
N SER A 296 -0.48 -27.97 3.06
CA SER A 296 0.09 -29.33 3.04
C SER A 296 -0.56 -30.24 4.09
N ALA A 297 -0.72 -29.77 5.33
CA ALA A 297 -1.40 -30.51 6.39
C ALA A 297 -2.89 -30.76 6.07
N ALA A 298 -3.59 -29.76 5.53
CA ALA A 298 -4.97 -29.88 5.07
C ALA A 298 -5.10 -30.98 4.03
N TYR A 299 -4.23 -30.98 3.01
CA TYR A 299 -4.25 -32.02 1.98
C TYR A 299 -4.09 -33.43 2.57
N ARG A 300 -3.22 -33.63 3.57
CA ARG A 300 -3.05 -34.94 4.23
C ARG A 300 -4.30 -35.42 4.96
N VAL A 301 -5.09 -34.51 5.52
CA VAL A 301 -6.27 -34.82 6.33
C VAL A 301 -7.53 -34.95 5.46
N THR A 302 -7.68 -34.07 4.47
CA THR A 302 -8.95 -33.90 3.73
C THR A 302 -8.84 -34.28 2.26
N GLY A 303 -7.64 -34.51 1.73
CA GLY A 303 -7.40 -34.67 0.30
C GLY A 303 -7.47 -33.37 -0.51
N THR A 304 -7.70 -32.23 0.16
CA THR A 304 -7.83 -30.90 -0.49
C THR A 304 -6.86 -29.91 0.13
N ALA A 305 -6.09 -29.21 -0.71
CA ALA A 305 -5.19 -28.17 -0.23
C ALA A 305 -6.00 -26.88 0.02
N TYR A 306 -6.24 -26.56 1.29
CA TYR A 306 -6.90 -25.30 1.65
C TYR A 306 -5.97 -24.12 1.39
N TRP A 307 -6.27 -23.38 0.33
CA TRP A 307 -5.52 -22.17 -0.02
C TRP A 307 -6.09 -20.92 0.64
N ASN A 308 -7.36 -20.94 1.04
CA ASN A 308 -7.98 -19.84 1.77
C ASN A 308 -7.91 -20.01 3.27
N LEU A 309 -7.82 -18.87 3.95
CA LEU A 309 -7.75 -18.82 5.40
C LEU A 309 -9.10 -19.12 6.06
N TRP A 310 -10.21 -18.78 5.42
CA TRP A 310 -11.54 -19.13 5.95
C TRP A 310 -11.82 -20.62 5.78
N ASP A 311 -11.47 -21.25 4.64
CA ASP A 311 -11.63 -22.71 4.46
C ASP A 311 -10.91 -23.49 5.59
N THR A 312 -9.72 -23.02 5.94
CA THR A 312 -8.91 -23.53 7.05
C THR A 312 -9.65 -23.44 8.39
N LEU A 313 -10.28 -22.30 8.69
CA LEU A 313 -10.99 -22.07 9.96
C LEU A 313 -12.38 -22.70 9.99
N ASP A 314 -13.09 -22.74 8.87
CA ASP A 314 -14.38 -23.41 8.72
C ASP A 314 -14.23 -24.89 9.01
N PHE A 315 -13.19 -25.53 8.47
CA PHE A 315 -12.90 -26.93 8.78
C PHE A 315 -12.62 -27.13 10.28
N MET A 316 -11.83 -26.26 10.89
CA MET A 316 -11.59 -26.29 12.35
C MET A 316 -12.90 -26.18 13.13
N LEU A 317 -13.79 -25.28 12.72
CA LEU A 317 -15.07 -25.06 13.38
C LEU A 317 -15.97 -26.30 13.31
N ASP A 318 -15.98 -26.97 12.16
CA ASP A 318 -16.74 -28.20 11.93
C ASP A 318 -16.22 -29.38 12.79
N GLN A 319 -14.96 -29.35 13.26
CA GLN A 319 -14.45 -30.35 14.21
C GLN A 319 -14.97 -30.16 15.64
N TYR A 320 -15.50 -28.98 15.97
CA TYR A 320 -15.88 -28.60 17.33
C TYR A 320 -17.30 -28.03 17.42
N PRO A 321 -18.34 -28.72 16.92
CA PRO A 321 -19.69 -28.17 16.82
C PRO A 321 -20.29 -27.80 18.18
N ALA A 322 -20.01 -28.56 19.24
CA ALA A 322 -20.54 -28.35 20.58
C ALA A 322 -19.54 -27.74 21.59
N ASN A 323 -18.25 -27.65 21.25
CA ASN A 323 -17.22 -27.17 22.18
C ASN A 323 -17.13 -25.65 22.17
N ARG A 324 -17.73 -25.01 23.18
CA ARG A 324 -17.80 -23.55 23.31
C ARG A 324 -16.42 -22.89 23.38
N GLY A 325 -15.45 -23.51 24.06
CA GLY A 325 -14.10 -22.97 24.20
C GLY A 325 -13.34 -22.95 22.88
N ALA A 326 -13.36 -24.06 22.13
CA ALA A 326 -12.73 -24.14 20.81
C ALA A 326 -13.36 -23.14 19.83
N ARG A 327 -14.70 -23.05 19.80
CA ARG A 327 -15.43 -22.09 18.96
C ARG A 327 -15.09 -20.64 19.31
N PHE A 328 -14.96 -20.31 20.60
CA PHE A 328 -14.53 -18.99 21.04
C PHE A 328 -13.13 -18.64 20.51
N LEU A 329 -12.16 -19.56 20.64
CA LEU A 329 -10.80 -19.34 20.12
C LEU A 329 -10.77 -19.18 18.59
N ILE A 330 -11.55 -19.98 17.87
CA ILE A 330 -11.69 -19.84 16.40
C ILE A 330 -12.31 -18.49 16.03
N CYS A 331 -13.31 -18.02 16.78
CA CYS A 331 -13.90 -16.70 16.59
C CYS A 331 -12.85 -15.57 16.78
N ILE A 332 -12.07 -15.63 17.85
CA ILE A 332 -11.00 -14.66 18.10
C ILE A 332 -9.96 -14.68 16.99
N ALA A 333 -9.55 -15.87 16.52
CA ALA A 333 -8.62 -16.01 15.41
C ALA A 333 -9.18 -15.39 14.11
N ALA A 334 -10.45 -15.67 13.80
CA ALA A 334 -11.13 -15.11 12.63
C ALA A 334 -11.23 -13.57 12.69
N ILE A 335 -11.59 -13.01 13.85
CA ILE A 335 -11.65 -11.55 14.07
C ILE A 335 -10.27 -10.92 13.93
N ALA A 336 -9.24 -11.53 14.53
CA ALA A 336 -7.86 -11.04 14.42
C ALA A 336 -7.41 -10.99 12.94
N LEU A 337 -7.67 -12.06 12.18
CA LEU A 337 -7.33 -12.12 10.76
C LEU A 337 -8.16 -11.16 9.91
N ALA A 338 -9.44 -10.92 10.24
CA ALA A 338 -10.26 -9.90 9.58
C ALA A 338 -9.70 -8.50 9.85
N LEU A 339 -9.29 -8.22 11.09
CA LEU A 339 -8.61 -6.98 11.46
C LEU A 339 -7.28 -6.82 10.70
N ALA A 340 -6.58 -7.92 10.41
CA ALA A 340 -5.38 -7.91 9.58
C ALA A 340 -5.65 -7.32 8.19
N TYR A 341 -6.68 -7.82 7.47
CA TYR A 341 -7.09 -7.32 6.17
C TYR A 341 -7.56 -5.86 6.23
N LEU A 342 -8.32 -5.50 7.26
CA LEU A 342 -8.79 -4.13 7.49
C LEU A 342 -7.60 -3.16 7.60
N GLY A 343 -6.64 -3.47 8.47
CA GLY A 343 -5.47 -2.61 8.69
C GLY A 343 -4.57 -2.50 7.46
N VAL A 344 -4.38 -3.60 6.71
CA VAL A 344 -3.62 -3.56 5.46
C VAL A 344 -4.30 -2.66 4.43
N ASN A 345 -5.62 -2.76 4.28
CA ASN A 345 -6.36 -1.93 3.33
C ASN A 345 -6.28 -0.44 3.66
N LEU A 346 -6.45 -0.06 4.92
CA LEU A 346 -6.38 1.33 5.36
C LEU A 346 -5.01 1.96 5.01
N ALA A 347 -3.93 1.23 5.29
CA ALA A 347 -2.57 1.73 5.08
C ALA A 347 -2.15 1.71 3.60
N THR A 348 -2.40 0.61 2.91
CA THR A 348 -1.71 0.32 1.63
C THR A 348 -2.56 0.50 0.39
N ASN A 349 -3.88 0.64 0.51
CA ASN A 349 -4.78 0.81 -0.63
C ASN A 349 -5.64 2.07 -0.51
N CYS A 350 -6.19 2.34 0.67
CA CYS A 350 -7.01 3.52 0.92
C CYS A 350 -6.22 4.82 0.96
N LEU A 351 -5.12 4.86 1.73
CA LEU A 351 -4.28 6.05 1.80
C LEU A 351 -3.69 6.42 0.41
N PRO A 352 -3.10 5.49 -0.36
CA PRO A 352 -2.63 5.80 -1.72
C PRO A 352 -3.73 6.27 -2.66
N PHE A 353 -4.91 5.63 -2.66
CA PHE A 353 -6.03 6.11 -3.47
C PHE A 353 -6.50 7.51 -3.05
N GLY A 354 -6.54 7.79 -1.75
CA GLY A 354 -6.82 9.13 -1.24
C GLY A 354 -5.82 10.17 -1.72
N SER A 355 -4.53 9.83 -1.68
CA SER A 355 -3.44 10.65 -2.21
C SER A 355 -3.61 10.89 -3.73
N ASP A 356 -3.97 9.86 -4.49
CA ASP A 356 -4.23 9.93 -5.93
C ASP A 356 -5.39 10.87 -6.27
N MET A 357 -6.52 10.72 -5.58
CA MET A 357 -7.70 11.57 -5.81
C MET A 357 -7.45 13.02 -5.39
N SER A 358 -6.74 13.24 -4.29
CA SER A 358 -6.25 14.57 -3.91
C SER A 358 -5.38 15.16 -5.01
N ALA A 359 -4.51 14.37 -5.66
CA ALA A 359 -3.62 14.86 -6.71
C ALA A 359 -4.31 15.15 -8.06
N MET A 360 -5.27 14.31 -8.45
CA MET A 360 -6.01 14.45 -9.71
C MET A 360 -7.14 15.49 -9.62
N PHE A 361 -7.75 15.62 -8.44
CA PHE A 361 -8.91 16.46 -8.21
C PHE A 361 -8.77 17.27 -6.90
N PRO A 362 -7.70 18.07 -6.73
CA PRO A 362 -7.36 18.73 -5.46
C PRO A 362 -8.44 19.67 -4.93
N ARG A 363 -9.26 20.22 -5.84
CA ARG A 363 -10.40 21.08 -5.51
C ARG A 363 -11.54 20.37 -4.78
N TRP A 364 -11.65 19.06 -4.96
CA TRP A 364 -12.83 18.28 -4.57
C TRP A 364 -12.49 17.19 -3.55
N PHE A 365 -11.25 16.71 -3.56
CA PHE A 365 -10.83 15.58 -2.75
C PHE A 365 -9.81 15.98 -1.71
N THR A 366 -10.05 15.47 -0.50
CA THR A 366 -9.05 15.25 0.54
C THR A 366 -8.77 13.75 0.60
N ILE A 367 -7.66 13.35 1.25
CA ILE A 367 -7.32 11.94 1.45
C ILE A 367 -8.50 11.21 2.08
N ARG A 368 -9.10 11.78 3.14
CA ARG A 368 -10.26 11.20 3.83
C ARG A 368 -11.45 10.96 2.89
N ARG A 369 -11.77 11.93 2.03
CA ARG A 369 -12.85 11.76 1.03
C ARG A 369 -12.52 10.65 0.04
N GLY A 370 -11.27 10.57 -0.42
CA GLY A 370 -10.82 9.49 -1.29
C GLY A 370 -10.90 8.11 -0.63
N GLN A 371 -10.57 7.99 0.66
CA GLN A 371 -10.69 6.74 1.42
C GLN A 371 -12.14 6.23 1.52
N VAL A 372 -13.12 7.13 1.61
CA VAL A 372 -14.55 6.74 1.58
C VAL A 372 -14.96 6.31 0.17
N ILE A 373 -14.54 7.05 -0.87
CA ILE A 373 -14.88 6.73 -2.25
C ILE A 373 -14.30 5.38 -2.69
N VAL A 374 -13.06 5.06 -2.31
CA VAL A 374 -12.48 3.76 -2.67
C VAL A 374 -13.27 2.61 -2.06
N ALA A 375 -13.84 2.76 -0.85
CA ALA A 375 -14.68 1.74 -0.24
C ALA A 375 -15.94 1.45 -1.08
N ILE A 376 -16.57 2.49 -1.63
CA ILE A 376 -17.74 2.38 -2.52
C ILE A 376 -17.34 1.71 -3.84
N LEU A 377 -16.27 2.19 -4.47
CA LEU A 377 -15.78 1.64 -5.74
C LEU A 377 -15.35 0.17 -5.60
N SER A 378 -14.76 -0.17 -4.45
CA SER A 378 -14.34 -1.54 -4.12
C SER A 378 -15.51 -2.51 -4.02
N ALA A 379 -16.67 -2.06 -3.56
CA ALA A 379 -17.89 -2.85 -3.60
C ALA A 379 -18.45 -2.96 -5.03
N ALA A 380 -18.40 -1.87 -5.80
CA ALA A 380 -18.94 -1.80 -7.16
C ALA A 380 -18.23 -2.73 -8.15
N ILE A 381 -16.94 -3.03 -7.94
CA ILE A 381 -16.18 -3.94 -8.80
C ILE A 381 -16.48 -5.43 -8.56
N VAL A 382 -17.32 -5.78 -7.57
CA VAL A 382 -17.76 -7.17 -7.31
C VAL A 382 -16.57 -8.11 -7.10
N PRO A 383 -15.73 -7.88 -6.07
CA PRO A 383 -14.41 -8.49 -5.94
C PRO A 383 -14.42 -10.03 -5.86
N TRP A 384 -15.52 -10.62 -5.37
CA TRP A 384 -15.68 -12.08 -5.30
C TRP A 384 -15.64 -12.77 -6.67
N LYS A 385 -16.09 -12.11 -7.75
CA LYS A 385 -15.98 -12.69 -9.10
C LYS A 385 -14.53 -12.89 -9.57
N ILE A 386 -13.60 -12.10 -9.02
CA ILE A 386 -12.17 -12.19 -9.32
C ILE A 386 -11.51 -13.35 -8.54
N LEU A 387 -12.05 -13.68 -7.37
CA LEU A 387 -11.39 -14.53 -6.36
C LEU A 387 -11.95 -15.95 -6.25
N ASN A 388 -12.85 -16.34 -7.14
CA ASN A 388 -13.49 -17.66 -7.11
C ASN A 388 -12.55 -18.83 -7.46
N ASP A 389 -11.36 -18.57 -8.00
CA ASP A 389 -10.42 -19.60 -8.43
C ASP A 389 -8.97 -19.17 -8.17
N ALA A 390 -8.15 -20.10 -7.68
CA ALA A 390 -6.75 -19.84 -7.32
C ALA A 390 -5.88 -19.50 -8.53
N ALA A 391 -6.12 -20.13 -9.69
CA ALA A 391 -5.36 -19.82 -10.91
C ALA A 391 -5.75 -18.43 -11.45
N LYS A 392 -7.04 -18.06 -11.39
CA LYS A 392 -7.50 -16.69 -11.69
C LYS A 392 -6.88 -15.67 -10.74
N PHE A 393 -6.78 -15.98 -9.44
CA PHE A 393 -6.11 -15.11 -8.47
C PHE A 393 -4.62 -14.90 -8.81
N ILE A 394 -3.86 -15.96 -9.10
CA ILE A 394 -2.42 -15.86 -9.42
C ILE A 394 -2.19 -15.10 -10.75
N THR A 395 -3.05 -15.34 -11.73
CA THR A 395 -3.09 -14.62 -13.00
C THR A 395 -3.28 -13.13 -12.75
N PHE A 396 -4.26 -12.81 -11.90
CA PHE A 396 -4.59 -11.46 -11.50
C PHE A 396 -3.44 -10.74 -10.77
N LEU A 397 -2.78 -11.42 -9.81
CA LEU A 397 -1.58 -10.89 -9.12
C LEU A 397 -0.46 -10.52 -10.10
N SER A 398 -0.21 -11.37 -11.09
CA SER A 398 0.81 -11.12 -12.11
C SER A 398 0.46 -9.91 -13.00
N GLY A 399 -0.84 -9.71 -13.28
CA GLY A 399 -1.35 -8.54 -14.00
C GLY A 399 -1.02 -7.22 -13.32
N TYR A 400 -1.14 -7.12 -12.00
CA TYR A 400 -0.78 -5.90 -11.26
C TYR A 400 0.69 -5.53 -11.40
N GLY A 401 1.55 -6.53 -11.22
CA GLY A 401 2.98 -6.36 -11.34
C GLY A 401 3.37 -5.81 -12.71
N TYR A 402 2.74 -6.35 -13.76
CA TYR A 402 2.93 -5.89 -15.13
C TYR A 402 2.61 -4.40 -15.34
N TRP A 403 1.52 -3.89 -14.78
CA TRP A 403 1.12 -2.49 -14.95
C TRP A 403 1.91 -1.50 -14.08
N LEU A 404 2.33 -1.91 -12.88
CA LEU A 404 3.01 -1.02 -11.93
C LEU A 404 4.53 -1.00 -12.09
N ALA A 405 5.14 -2.08 -12.58
CA ALA A 405 6.58 -2.17 -12.77
C ALA A 405 7.17 -1.04 -13.63
N PRO A 406 6.58 -0.63 -14.77
CA PRO A 406 7.06 0.52 -15.53
C PRO A 406 7.08 1.81 -14.72
N ILE A 407 6.02 2.07 -13.94
CA ILE A 407 5.91 3.27 -13.11
C ILE A 407 7.02 3.28 -12.05
N ALA A 408 7.16 2.20 -11.30
CA ALA A 408 8.21 2.07 -10.29
C ALA A 408 9.62 2.21 -10.89
N SER A 409 9.85 1.65 -12.08
CA SER A 409 11.14 1.74 -12.76
C SER A 409 11.47 3.17 -13.21
N ILE A 410 10.47 3.91 -13.72
CA ILE A 410 10.63 5.29 -14.16
C ILE A 410 10.90 6.19 -12.95
N LEU A 411 10.14 6.06 -11.86
CA LEU A 411 10.36 6.84 -10.65
C LEU A 411 11.74 6.60 -10.04
N ALA A 412 12.16 5.33 -9.93
CA ALA A 412 13.49 4.99 -9.47
C ALA A 412 14.59 5.55 -10.37
N THR A 413 14.45 5.40 -11.69
CA THR A 413 15.44 5.88 -12.66
C THR A 413 15.52 7.41 -12.67
N ASP A 414 14.37 8.08 -12.61
CA ASP A 414 14.27 9.54 -12.56
C ASP A 414 14.99 10.08 -11.33
N TYR A 415 14.71 9.53 -10.15
CA TYR A 415 15.33 9.96 -8.90
C TYR A 415 16.84 9.72 -8.89
N TYR A 416 17.29 8.48 -9.10
CA TYR A 416 18.69 8.11 -8.86
C TYR A 416 19.61 8.45 -10.02
N LEU A 417 19.18 8.23 -11.28
CA LEU A 417 20.07 8.30 -12.44
C LEU A 417 19.94 9.61 -13.21
N ILE A 418 18.74 10.18 -13.30
CA ILE A 418 18.50 11.42 -14.04
C ILE A 418 18.74 12.64 -13.15
N ARG A 419 18.06 12.67 -12.00
CA ARG A 419 18.05 13.82 -11.09
C ARG A 419 19.09 13.76 -9.98
N ARG A 420 19.75 12.62 -9.79
CA ARG A 420 20.76 12.41 -8.73
C ARG A 420 20.23 12.76 -7.33
N GLY A 421 18.95 12.50 -7.10
CA GLY A 421 18.25 12.77 -5.86
C GLY A 421 17.72 14.20 -5.72
N ASP A 422 17.92 15.10 -6.69
CA ASP A 422 17.50 16.49 -6.61
C ASP A 422 16.09 16.75 -7.16
N ILE A 423 15.18 17.11 -6.24
CA ILE A 423 13.81 17.49 -6.55
C ILE A 423 13.52 18.86 -5.96
N ASP A 424 13.06 19.77 -6.81
CA ASP A 424 12.58 21.08 -6.37
C ASP A 424 11.10 20.97 -5.99
N VAL A 425 10.86 20.85 -4.69
CA VAL A 425 9.51 20.66 -4.14
C VAL A 425 8.56 21.79 -4.52
N THR A 426 9.04 23.03 -4.62
CA THR A 426 8.19 24.19 -4.92
C THR A 426 7.62 24.12 -6.35
N GLN A 427 8.43 23.63 -7.28
CA GLN A 427 8.06 23.48 -8.69
C GLN A 427 7.04 22.35 -8.92
N LEU A 428 6.77 21.49 -7.94
CA LEU A 428 5.77 20.40 -8.04
C LEU A 428 4.32 20.89 -7.92
N TYR A 429 4.11 22.17 -7.60
CA TYR A 429 2.80 22.76 -7.36
C TYR A 429 2.50 23.98 -8.24
N THR A 430 3.35 24.26 -9.26
CA THR A 430 3.17 25.42 -10.13
C THR A 430 2.34 25.11 -11.38
N SER A 431 1.56 26.10 -11.82
CA SER A 431 0.88 26.10 -13.13
C SER A 431 1.71 26.76 -14.23
N ASP A 432 2.92 27.23 -13.93
CA ASP A 432 3.77 27.94 -14.88
C ASP A 432 4.22 27.02 -16.04
N PRO A 433 3.91 27.36 -17.31
CA PRO A 433 4.42 26.64 -18.48
C PRO A 433 5.95 26.58 -18.61
N ASN A 434 6.65 27.49 -17.93
CA ASN A 434 8.11 27.52 -17.85
C ASN A 434 8.66 26.77 -16.63
N GLY A 435 7.79 26.24 -15.76
CA GLY A 435 8.19 25.50 -14.57
C GLY A 435 8.99 24.23 -14.91
N ARG A 436 9.84 23.82 -13.95
CA ARG A 436 10.81 22.72 -14.11
C ARG A 436 10.17 21.40 -14.55
N TYR A 437 8.95 21.12 -14.06
CA TYR A 437 8.21 19.88 -14.33
C TYR A 437 7.06 20.06 -15.34
N TRP A 438 7.04 21.17 -16.08
CA TRP A 438 6.05 21.37 -17.15
C TRP A 438 6.43 20.66 -18.44
N TYR A 439 7.71 20.42 -18.71
CA TYR A 439 8.16 19.72 -19.93
C TYR A 439 7.52 20.27 -21.23
N THR A 440 7.05 19.38 -22.10
CA THR A 440 6.36 19.72 -23.35
C THR A 440 4.85 19.65 -23.12
N LYS A 441 4.19 20.81 -23.02
CA LYS A 441 2.73 20.92 -22.77
C LYS A 441 2.25 20.17 -21.51
N GLY A 442 3.07 20.10 -20.46
CA GLY A 442 2.79 19.38 -19.21
C GLY A 442 3.13 17.89 -19.23
N TRP A 443 3.72 17.38 -20.31
CA TRP A 443 4.06 15.96 -20.48
C TRP A 443 5.56 15.76 -20.66
N ASN A 444 6.13 14.90 -19.83
CA ASN A 444 7.39 14.25 -20.15
C ASN A 444 7.11 13.09 -21.11
N TRP A 445 7.23 13.35 -22.40
CA TRP A 445 6.99 12.35 -23.44
C TRP A 445 7.90 11.12 -23.28
N ARG A 446 9.08 11.26 -22.66
CA ARG A 446 10.02 10.16 -22.40
C ARG A 446 9.41 9.16 -21.43
N ALA A 447 8.86 9.64 -20.33
CA ALA A 447 8.16 8.80 -19.33
C ALA A 447 6.94 8.13 -19.97
N ALA A 448 6.09 8.90 -20.66
CA ALA A 448 4.89 8.38 -21.30
C ALA A 448 5.18 7.29 -22.34
N THR A 449 6.18 7.53 -23.20
CA THR A 449 6.60 6.58 -24.23
C THR A 449 7.18 5.32 -23.60
N THR A 450 8.03 5.46 -22.57
CA THR A 450 8.56 4.30 -21.83
C THR A 450 7.42 3.47 -21.27
N THR A 451 6.46 4.06 -20.54
CA THR A 451 5.35 3.30 -19.94
C THR A 451 4.59 2.48 -20.97
N VAL A 452 4.27 3.06 -22.13
CA VAL A 452 3.49 2.36 -23.17
C VAL A 452 4.32 1.27 -23.85
N VAL A 453 5.56 1.58 -24.26
CA VAL A 453 6.36 0.69 -25.11
C VAL A 453 6.84 -0.54 -24.34
N VAL A 454 7.24 -0.39 -23.07
CA VAL A 454 7.78 -1.53 -22.31
C VAL A 454 6.72 -2.55 -21.94
N LEU A 455 5.44 -2.18 -22.00
CA LEU A 455 4.31 -3.09 -21.80
C LEU A 455 4.10 -4.01 -23.00
N ILE A 456 4.46 -3.59 -24.22
CA ILE A 456 4.16 -4.30 -25.48
C ILE A 456 4.67 -5.76 -25.51
N PRO A 457 5.92 -6.08 -25.11
CA PRO A 457 6.45 -7.44 -25.22
C PRO A 457 5.65 -8.49 -24.46
N CYS A 458 5.00 -8.11 -23.35
CA CYS A 458 4.21 -9.01 -22.52
C CYS A 458 2.72 -9.05 -22.90
N LEU A 459 2.24 -8.15 -23.79
CA LEU A 459 0.84 -8.08 -24.18
C LEU A 459 0.28 -9.41 -24.71
N PRO A 460 1.01 -10.21 -25.54
CA PRO A 460 0.49 -11.49 -25.99
C PRO A 460 0.20 -12.44 -24.83
N GLY A 461 1.10 -12.54 -23.86
CA GLY A 461 0.89 -13.39 -22.69
C GLY A 461 -0.20 -12.85 -21.75
N PHE A 462 -0.33 -11.52 -21.63
CA PHE A 462 -1.47 -10.91 -20.94
C PHE A 462 -2.80 -11.24 -21.61
N ALA A 463 -2.88 -11.17 -22.94
CA ALA A 463 -4.07 -11.57 -23.69
C ALA A 463 -4.40 -13.06 -23.46
N ALA A 464 -3.40 -13.93 -23.33
CA ALA A 464 -3.62 -15.34 -23.00
C ALA A 464 -4.27 -15.53 -21.63
N GLN A 465 -3.92 -14.67 -20.66
CA GLN A 465 -4.53 -14.67 -19.33
C GLN A 465 -6.00 -14.26 -19.34
N LEU A 466 -6.41 -13.43 -20.30
CA LEU A 466 -7.79 -13.02 -20.51
C LEU A 466 -8.62 -14.03 -21.32
N GLY A 467 -8.06 -15.20 -21.61
CA GLY A 467 -8.75 -16.29 -22.30
C GLY A 467 -8.42 -16.42 -23.78
N ASN A 468 -7.48 -15.63 -24.32
CA ASN A 468 -7.05 -15.80 -25.70
C ASN A 468 -6.21 -17.09 -25.86
N THR A 469 -6.74 -18.06 -26.62
CA THR A 469 -6.08 -19.35 -26.84
C THR A 469 -5.05 -19.33 -27.97
N SER A 470 -5.07 -18.33 -28.86
CA SER A 470 -4.22 -18.24 -30.06
C SER A 470 -2.81 -17.67 -29.79
N VAL A 471 -2.33 -17.73 -28.56
CA VAL A 471 -1.05 -17.15 -28.14
C VAL A 471 0.04 -18.22 -28.11
N SER A 472 1.17 -17.93 -28.76
CA SER A 472 2.34 -18.82 -28.78
C SER A 472 2.87 -19.09 -27.36
N LEU A 473 3.53 -20.23 -27.18
CA LEU A 473 4.15 -20.58 -25.89
C LEU A 473 5.18 -19.52 -25.45
N THR A 474 5.92 -18.96 -26.40
CA THR A 474 6.86 -17.85 -26.14
C THR A 474 6.14 -16.62 -25.60
N GLY A 475 5.01 -16.23 -26.21
CA GLY A 475 4.20 -15.11 -25.73
C GLY A 475 3.70 -15.32 -24.29
N LYS A 476 3.25 -16.53 -23.95
CA LYS A 476 2.84 -16.88 -22.57
C LYS A 476 4.02 -16.81 -21.60
N ARG A 477 5.19 -17.33 -21.99
CA ARG A 477 6.41 -17.33 -21.17
C ARG A 477 6.96 -15.95 -20.89
N LEU A 478 6.85 -15.00 -21.82
CA LEU A 478 7.23 -13.59 -21.56
C LEU A 478 6.42 -13.00 -20.41
N PHE A 479 5.14 -13.38 -20.28
CA PHE A 479 4.32 -12.91 -19.17
C PHE A 479 4.68 -13.56 -17.82
N TYR A 480 5.27 -14.75 -17.82
CA TYR A 480 5.77 -15.40 -16.59
C TYR A 480 6.94 -14.65 -15.96
N ILE A 481 7.54 -13.71 -16.67
CA ILE A 481 8.61 -12.82 -16.17
C ILE A 481 8.23 -11.34 -16.36
N SER A 482 6.94 -11.05 -16.51
CA SER A 482 6.42 -9.73 -16.92
C SER A 482 6.91 -8.60 -16.02
N PHE A 483 6.92 -8.78 -14.70
CA PHE A 483 7.36 -7.75 -13.76
C PHE A 483 8.82 -7.38 -14.02
N VAL A 484 9.72 -8.37 -13.98
CA VAL A 484 11.16 -8.14 -14.12
C VAL A 484 11.48 -7.57 -15.50
N LEU A 485 10.85 -8.11 -16.55
CA LEU A 485 11.07 -7.67 -17.92
C LEU A 485 10.63 -6.22 -18.13
N THR A 486 9.41 -5.87 -17.73
CA THR A 486 8.90 -4.50 -17.87
C THR A 486 9.67 -3.51 -17.01
N TYR A 487 10.08 -3.89 -15.80
CA TYR A 487 10.91 -3.04 -14.94
C TYR A 487 12.28 -2.77 -15.58
N ALA A 488 12.97 -3.83 -16.03
CA ALA A 488 14.31 -3.70 -16.64
C ALA A 488 14.25 -2.88 -17.93
N LEU A 489 13.28 -3.16 -18.81
CA LEU A 489 13.07 -2.37 -20.02
C LEU A 489 12.71 -0.91 -19.69
N GLY A 490 11.94 -0.67 -18.63
CA GLY A 490 11.59 0.66 -18.14
C GLY A 490 12.80 1.47 -17.72
N VAL A 491 13.70 0.89 -16.92
CA VAL A 491 14.98 1.52 -16.54
C VAL A 491 15.82 1.85 -17.78
N LEU A 492 16.06 0.86 -18.64
CA LEU A 492 16.93 1.00 -19.81
C LEU A 492 16.39 2.04 -20.80
N MET A 493 15.10 1.98 -21.09
CA MET A 493 14.47 2.86 -22.06
C MET A 493 14.35 4.30 -21.53
N TYR A 494 13.90 4.51 -20.29
CA TYR A 494 13.79 5.86 -19.74
C TYR A 494 15.16 6.53 -19.62
N TRP A 495 16.16 5.81 -19.12
CA TRP A 495 17.53 6.30 -19.05
C TRP A 495 18.12 6.58 -20.44
N GLY A 496 17.93 5.66 -21.40
CA GLY A 496 18.38 5.83 -22.78
C GLY A 496 17.74 7.04 -23.47
N LEU A 497 16.44 7.27 -23.28
CA LEU A 497 15.75 8.44 -23.82
C LEU A 497 16.29 9.75 -23.26
N TYR A 498 16.66 9.80 -21.98
CA TYR A 498 17.30 10.99 -21.40
C TYR A 498 18.75 11.20 -21.88
N LYS A 499 19.47 10.13 -22.21
CA LYS A 499 20.81 10.23 -22.81
C LYS A 499 20.77 10.73 -24.26
N LEU A 500 19.80 10.27 -25.04
CA LEU A 500 19.63 10.67 -26.44
C LEU A 500 18.97 12.05 -26.57
N PHE A 501 18.01 12.34 -25.70
CA PHE A 501 17.23 13.58 -25.72
C PHE A 501 17.24 14.19 -24.31
N PRO A 502 18.29 14.88 -23.86
CA PRO A 502 18.34 15.46 -22.53
C PRO A 502 17.26 16.53 -22.32
N GLU A 503 16.82 16.72 -21.07
CA GLU A 503 15.91 17.82 -20.71
C GLU A 503 16.72 19.10 -20.50
N THR A 504 16.41 20.14 -21.26
CA THR A 504 17.20 21.38 -21.26
C THR A 504 16.76 22.37 -20.19
N LYS A 505 15.52 22.25 -19.68
CA LYS A 505 14.99 23.15 -18.64
C LYS A 505 15.47 22.81 -17.24
N SER A 506 15.97 21.59 -17.01
CA SER A 506 16.44 21.18 -15.69
C SER A 506 17.97 21.24 -15.60
N HIS A 507 18.49 22.09 -14.71
CA HIS A 507 19.92 22.16 -14.40
C HIS A 507 20.35 21.01 -13.46
N ASP A 508 19.80 19.81 -13.64
CA ASP A 508 20.02 18.67 -12.75
C ASP A 508 21.49 18.19 -12.78
N ALA A 509 22.16 18.34 -13.93
CA ALA A 509 23.53 17.87 -14.13
C ALA A 509 24.58 18.65 -13.32
N SER A 510 24.28 19.90 -12.93
CA SER A 510 25.20 20.75 -12.14
C SER A 510 25.06 20.56 -10.63
N LEU A 511 24.02 19.88 -10.17
CA LEU A 511 23.77 19.67 -8.74
C LEU A 511 24.55 18.46 -8.21
N GLY A 512 25.02 18.57 -6.97
CA GLY A 512 25.54 17.43 -6.19
C GLY A 512 24.40 16.51 -5.72
N TRP A 513 24.72 15.30 -5.25
CA TRP A 513 23.70 14.34 -4.81
C TRP A 513 22.81 14.90 -3.68
N GLU A 514 21.50 14.98 -3.92
CA GLU A 514 20.49 15.48 -2.97
C GLU A 514 20.79 16.88 -2.40
N GLN A 515 21.47 17.72 -3.19
CA GLN A 515 21.84 19.08 -2.78
C GLN A 515 20.61 19.92 -2.40
N LEU A 516 19.54 19.90 -3.21
CA LEU A 516 18.32 20.67 -2.94
C LEU A 516 17.64 20.23 -1.64
N ALA A 517 17.70 18.94 -1.31
CA ALA A 517 17.16 18.44 -0.06
C ALA A 517 17.97 18.95 1.15
N ASN A 518 19.31 18.95 1.04
CA ASN A 518 20.17 19.46 2.10
C ASN A 518 19.97 20.96 2.33
N GLU A 519 19.78 21.73 1.25
CA GLU A 519 19.45 23.15 1.33
C GLU A 519 18.05 23.41 1.93
N ALA A 520 17.09 22.50 1.72
CA ALA A 520 15.77 22.58 2.34
C ALA A 520 15.83 22.29 3.84
N ASP A 521 16.54 21.24 4.25
CA ASP A 521 16.75 20.93 5.68
C ASP A 521 17.46 22.07 6.40
N ALA A 522 18.50 22.66 5.79
CA ALA A 522 19.23 23.78 6.38
C ALA A 522 18.33 24.99 6.60
N ARG A 523 17.41 25.26 5.67
CA ARG A 523 16.38 26.31 5.82
C ARG A 523 15.41 26.00 6.95
N GLU A 524 14.89 24.78 6.99
CA GLU A 524 13.97 24.35 8.06
C GLU A 524 14.63 24.45 9.46
N CYS A 525 15.91 24.08 9.59
CA CYS A 525 16.66 24.26 10.82
C CYS A 525 16.89 25.74 11.19
N ALA A 526 17.13 26.61 10.21
CA ALA A 526 17.30 28.04 10.45
C ALA A 526 15.97 28.68 10.91
N ASP A 527 14.86 28.33 10.26
CA ASP A 527 13.53 28.83 10.62
C ASP A 527 13.13 28.39 12.04
N ALA A 528 13.40 27.13 12.41
CA ALA A 528 13.16 26.63 13.77
C ALA A 528 14.04 27.34 14.82
N ALA A 529 15.29 27.65 14.48
CA ALA A 529 16.16 28.42 15.38
C ALA A 529 15.64 29.85 15.58
N LEU A 530 15.13 30.49 14.51
CA LEU A 530 14.52 31.82 14.58
C LEU A 530 13.25 31.82 15.42
N SER A 531 12.35 30.85 15.23
CA SER A 531 11.12 30.76 16.03
C SER A 531 11.41 30.57 17.52
N HIS A 532 12.45 29.81 17.88
CA HIS A 532 12.87 29.67 19.28
C HIS A 532 13.43 30.99 19.86
N VAL A 533 14.11 31.80 19.05
CA VAL A 533 14.58 33.12 19.49
C VAL A 533 13.41 34.10 19.65
N GLU A 534 12.43 34.08 18.75
CA GLU A 534 11.21 34.88 18.85
C GLU A 534 10.36 34.48 20.07
N GLU A 535 10.19 33.18 20.32
CA GLU A 535 9.51 32.68 21.53
C GLU A 535 10.25 33.10 22.80
N ALA A 536 11.57 32.97 22.85
CA ALA A 536 12.38 33.41 23.99
C ALA A 536 12.29 34.93 24.22
N GLY A 537 12.37 35.74 23.16
CA GLY A 537 12.23 37.19 23.24
C GLY A 537 10.82 37.64 23.63
N SER A 538 9.78 36.90 23.22
CA SER A 538 8.40 37.17 23.63
C SER A 538 8.16 36.88 25.12
N GLN A 539 8.79 35.84 25.66
CA GLN A 539 8.76 35.53 27.09
C GLN A 539 9.49 36.59 27.91
N ASP A 540 10.67 37.04 27.45
CA ASP A 540 11.44 38.11 28.11
C ASP A 540 10.66 39.43 28.15
N SER A 541 10.01 39.78 27.03
CA SER A 541 9.14 40.98 26.96
C SER A 541 7.87 40.88 27.83
N GLY A 542 7.38 39.64 28.07
CA GLY A 542 6.26 39.37 28.96
C GLY A 542 6.65 39.50 30.43
N GLU A 543 7.86 39.06 30.79
CA GLU A 543 8.44 39.23 32.13
C GLU A 543 8.77 40.70 32.42
N GLU A 544 9.31 41.45 31.46
CA GLU A 544 9.55 42.90 31.60
C GLU A 544 8.25 43.69 31.82
N LYS A 545 7.19 43.41 31.04
CA LYS A 545 5.88 44.07 31.23
C LYS A 545 5.27 43.76 32.59
N ARG A 546 5.41 42.53 33.06
CA ARG A 546 4.91 42.11 34.38
C ARG A 546 5.69 42.78 35.51
N ALA A 547 7.00 42.96 35.34
CA ALA A 547 7.84 43.68 36.30
C ALA A 547 7.55 45.20 36.31
N GLU A 548 7.16 45.80 35.16
CA GLU A 548 6.70 47.19 35.09
C GLU A 548 5.32 47.38 35.75
N GLU A 549 4.38 46.45 35.57
CA GLU A 549 3.08 46.47 36.28
C GLU A 549 3.25 46.35 37.80
N GLU A 550 4.11 45.44 38.27
CA GLU A 550 4.41 45.30 39.71
C GLU A 550 5.09 46.55 40.30
N LYS A 551 5.95 47.24 39.52
CA LYS A 551 6.52 48.54 39.92
C LYS A 551 5.47 49.65 39.94
N GLY A 552 4.54 49.65 38.99
CA GLY A 552 3.41 50.58 38.95
C GLY A 552 2.51 50.46 40.18
N ASP A 553 2.15 49.23 40.55
CA ASP A 553 1.36 48.94 41.75
C ASP A 553 2.12 49.27 43.05
N ALA A 554 3.43 49.01 43.10
CA ALA A 554 4.26 49.40 44.24
C ALA A 554 4.35 50.93 44.41
N HIS A 555 4.46 51.68 43.30
CA HIS A 555 4.44 53.15 43.34
C HIS A 555 3.07 53.71 43.77
N ALA A 556 1.97 53.08 43.34
CA ALA A 556 0.63 53.44 43.79
C ALA A 556 0.43 53.18 45.30
N TYR A 557 0.99 52.08 45.81
CA TYR A 557 0.96 51.73 47.23
C TYR A 557 1.78 52.72 48.09
N VAL A 558 2.97 53.10 47.65
CA VAL A 558 3.81 54.10 48.37
C VAL A 558 3.18 55.51 48.33
N ALA A 559 2.51 55.88 47.23
CA ALA A 559 1.79 57.15 47.14
C ALA A 559 0.54 57.21 48.05
N ALA A 560 -0.09 56.07 48.34
CA ALA A 560 -1.22 55.97 49.27
C ALA A 560 -0.79 56.02 50.75
N VAL A 561 0.40 55.52 51.08
CA VAL A 561 0.94 55.49 52.46
C VAL A 561 1.66 56.79 52.85
N GLY A 562 2.04 57.64 51.88
CA GLY A 562 2.67 58.94 52.12
C GLY A 562 1.71 60.12 52.38
N ARG A 563 0.41 59.86 52.52
CA ARG A 563 -0.61 60.84 52.92
C ARG A 563 -1.32 60.36 54.19
N ASP A 564 -0.57 60.30 55.29
CA ASP A 564 -1.10 60.34 56.66
C ASP A 564 -0.12 61.14 57.52
#